data_AF-A0A382F5S0-F1
#
_entry.id   AF-A0A382F5S0-F1
#
_cell.length_a   1.000
_cell.length_b   1.000
_cell.length_c   1.000
_cell.angle_alpha   90.00
_cell.angle_beta   90.00
_cell.angle_gamma   90.00
#
_symmetry.space_group_name_H-M   'P 1'
#
loop_
_entity.id
_entity.type
_entity.pdbx_description
1 polymer ?
#
loop_
_entity_poly.entity_id
_entity_poly.type
_entity_poly.pdbx_seq_one_letter_code
_entity_poly.pdbx_strand_id
1 'polypeptide(L)'
;MTKSKIHLMLFLFFFSVYALTGQGSIQSVDGKIMFLLTQAMVENHSVSFSEMVTLKDTPGPQYSKYGLGMSVLAIPFYLFGKLLSFLLGIEVSLSTQFAVSMI
;
A
#
# COMPACT_ATOMS: atom_id res chain seq x y z
N MET A 1 -10.92 34.85 5.98
CA MET A 1 -10.68 33.53 5.36
C MET A 1 -11.98 32.73 5.45
N THR A 2 -12.49 32.14 4.36
CA THR A 2 -13.74 31.35 4.42
C THR A 2 -13.51 30.06 5.22
N LYS A 3 -14.54 29.52 5.89
CA LYS A 3 -14.41 28.28 6.70
C LYS A 3 -13.76 27.13 5.92
N SER A 4 -14.12 26.97 4.64
CA SER A 4 -13.52 25.98 3.73
C SER A 4 -12.00 26.15 3.54
N LYS A 5 -11.51 27.39 3.42
CA LYS A 5 -10.07 27.65 3.30
C LYS A 5 -9.30 27.26 4.57
N ILE A 6 -9.91 27.44 5.74
CA ILE A 6 -9.30 27.04 7.02
C ILE A 6 -9.17 25.50 7.10
N HIS A 7 -10.23 24.75 6.75
CA HIS A 7 -10.16 23.29 6.73
C HIS A 7 -9.11 22.77 5.75
N LEU A 8 -9.05 23.34 4.55
CA LEU A 8 -8.03 22.95 3.56
C LEU A 8 -6.62 23.24 4.07
N MET A 9 -6.40 24.41 4.67
CA MET A 9 -5.09 24.78 5.19
C MET A 9 -4.65 23.87 6.34
N LEU A 10 -5.57 23.51 7.24
CA LEU A 10 -5.32 22.54 8.29
C LEU A 10 -5.01 21.16 7.73
N PHE A 11 -5.80 20.68 6.77
CA PHE A 11 -5.56 19.40 6.10
C PHE A 11 -4.17 19.36 5.46
N LEU A 12 -3.83 20.37 4.65
CA LEU A 12 -2.53 20.45 3.98
C LEU A 12 -1.37 20.55 4.98
N PHE A 13 -1.55 21.27 6.09
CA PHE A 13 -0.54 21.36 7.14
C PHE A 13 -0.25 19.98 7.75
N PHE A 14 -1.27 19.27 8.22
CA PHE A 14 -1.08 17.95 8.83
C PHE A 14 -0.63 16.90 7.81
N PHE A 15 -1.15 16.94 6.59
CA PHE A 15 -0.70 16.09 5.49
C PHE A 15 0.79 16.30 5.20
N SER A 16 1.27 17.55 5.18
CA SER A 16 2.69 17.84 4.94
C SER A 16 3.56 17.33 6.09
N VAL A 17 3.13 17.51 7.35
CA VAL A 17 3.82 16.95 8.51
C VAL A 17 3.91 15.43 8.42
N TYR A 18 2.80 14.76 8.08
CA TYR A 18 2.78 13.32 7.85
C TYR A 18 3.71 12.91 6.69
N ALA A 19 3.66 13.59 5.55
CA ALA A 19 4.50 13.27 4.40
C ALA A 19 6.00 13.44 4.69
N LEU A 20 6.38 14.39 5.54
CA LEU A 20 7.78 14.65 5.91
C LEU A 20 8.30 13.74 7.02
N THR A 21 7.42 13.18 7.86
CA THR A 21 7.82 12.39 9.04
C THR A 21 7.42 10.92 8.97
N GLY A 22 6.49 10.59 8.08
CA GLY A 22 6.02 9.23 7.83
C GLY A 22 7.11 8.39 7.20
N GLN A 23 7.27 7.16 7.70
CA GLN A 23 8.27 6.23 7.20
C GLN A 23 7.99 5.77 5.74
N GLY A 24 6.74 5.91 5.29
CA GLY A 24 6.34 5.64 3.91
C GLY A 24 6.54 4.19 3.47
N SER A 25 6.54 3.25 4.42
CA SER A 25 6.85 1.85 4.18
C SER A 25 6.10 0.94 5.15
N ILE A 26 5.86 -0.29 4.72
CA ILE A 26 5.08 -1.27 5.47
C ILE A 26 6.02 -2.10 6.36
N GLN A 27 5.97 -1.86 7.67
CA GLN A 27 6.87 -2.51 8.63
C GLN A 27 6.30 -3.79 9.25
N SER A 28 4.98 -3.88 9.39
CA SER A 28 4.35 -5.04 10.01
C SER A 28 4.32 -6.24 9.06
N VAL A 29 4.49 -7.44 9.62
CA VAL A 29 4.34 -8.69 8.85
C VAL A 29 2.94 -8.77 8.24
N ASP A 30 1.92 -8.38 9.00
CA ASP A 30 0.53 -8.42 8.54
C ASP A 30 0.27 -7.44 7.40
N GLY A 31 0.85 -6.24 7.47
CA GLY A 31 0.80 -5.27 6.38
C GLY A 31 1.50 -5.79 5.13
N LYS A 32 2.63 -6.52 5.28
CA LYS A 32 3.33 -7.14 4.15
C LYS A 32 2.47 -8.23 3.50
N ILE A 33 1.81 -9.10 4.28
CA ILE A 33 0.85 -10.08 3.75
C ILE A 33 -0.26 -9.38 2.97
N MET A 34 -0.83 -8.32 3.56
CA MET A 34 -1.89 -7.54 2.92
C MET A 34 -1.42 -6.95 1.58
N PHE A 35 -0.24 -6.34 1.56
CA PHE A 35 0.36 -5.76 0.36
C PHE A 35 0.61 -6.80 -0.73
N LEU A 36 1.23 -7.94 -0.38
CA LEU A 36 1.51 -9.02 -1.33
C LEU A 36 0.25 -9.62 -1.93
N LEU A 37 -0.80 -9.78 -1.12
CA LEU A 37 -2.10 -10.22 -1.61
C LEU A 37 -2.74 -9.18 -2.53
N THR A 38 -2.61 -7.89 -2.21
CA THR A 38 -3.09 -6.78 -3.07
C THR A 38 -2.37 -6.79 -4.42
N GLN A 39 -1.05 -6.91 -4.40
CA GLN A 39 -0.22 -7.02 -5.59
C GLN A 39 -0.60 -8.25 -6.43
N ALA A 40 -0.80 -9.42 -5.81
CA ALA A 40 -1.21 -10.61 -6.53
C ALA A 40 -2.57 -10.47 -7.21
N MET A 41 -3.52 -9.78 -6.57
CA MET A 41 -4.84 -9.51 -7.15
C MET A 41 -4.75 -8.57 -8.36
N VAL A 42 -3.92 -7.53 -8.26
CA VAL A 42 -3.80 -6.51 -9.31
C VAL A 42 -2.97 -7.01 -10.49
N GLU A 43 -1.81 -7.60 -10.23
CA GLU A 43 -0.84 -7.97 -11.27
C GLU A 43 -1.11 -9.35 -11.87
N ASN A 44 -1.54 -10.31 -11.04
CA ASN A 44 -1.66 -11.71 -11.45
C ASN A 44 -3.12 -12.19 -11.50
N HIS A 45 -4.09 -11.33 -11.17
CA HIS A 45 -5.51 -11.71 -11.01
C HIS A 45 -5.70 -12.93 -10.11
N SER A 46 -4.85 -13.05 -9.09
CA SER A 46 -4.78 -14.20 -8.19
C SER A 46 -4.91 -13.77 -6.72
N VAL A 47 -5.36 -14.69 -5.88
CA VAL A 47 -5.36 -14.55 -4.41
C VAL A 47 -4.23 -15.33 -3.74
N SER A 48 -3.35 -15.92 -4.54
CA SER A 48 -2.12 -16.57 -4.08
C SER A 48 -0.90 -15.72 -4.39
N PHE A 49 0.09 -15.74 -3.50
CA PHE A 49 1.39 -15.09 -3.69
C PHE A 49 2.51 -16.07 -3.35
N SER A 50 3.66 -15.90 -4.00
CA SER A 50 4.82 -16.80 -3.85
C SER A 50 5.84 -16.30 -2.84
N GLU A 51 5.75 -15.03 -2.44
CA GLU A 51 6.76 -14.38 -1.62
C GLU A 51 6.60 -14.82 -0.16
N MET A 52 7.69 -15.34 0.41
CA MET A 52 7.71 -16.01 1.70
C MET A 52 7.25 -15.08 2.82
N VAL A 53 6.06 -15.30 3.38
CA VAL A 53 5.65 -14.64 4.63
C VAL A 53 5.59 -15.60 5.82
N THR A 54 5.88 -16.88 5.59
CA THR A 54 5.93 -17.93 6.61
C THR A 54 7.29 -18.61 6.64
N LEU A 55 7.81 -18.89 7.84
CA LEU A 55 9.05 -19.65 8.11
C LEU A 55 9.05 -21.11 7.60
N LYS A 56 7.95 -21.57 6.99
CA LYS A 56 7.85 -22.91 6.39
C LYS A 56 7.87 -22.78 4.88
N ASP A 57 8.99 -23.19 4.28
CA ASP A 57 9.14 -23.51 2.86
C ASP A 57 8.24 -24.69 2.49
N THR A 58 6.94 -24.44 2.37
CA THR A 58 6.03 -25.41 1.78
C THR A 58 5.93 -25.08 0.30
N PRO A 59 6.45 -25.92 -0.60
CA PRO A 59 6.33 -25.67 -2.04
C PRO A 59 4.85 -25.67 -2.43
N GLY A 60 4.41 -24.62 -3.13
CA GLY A 60 3.02 -24.45 -3.58
C GLY A 60 2.52 -23.01 -3.47
N PRO A 61 1.30 -22.72 -3.98
CA PRO A 61 0.68 -21.41 -3.83
C PRO A 61 0.44 -21.09 -2.35
N GLN A 62 0.95 -19.96 -1.87
CA GLN A 62 0.65 -19.48 -0.52
C GLN A 62 -0.58 -18.58 -0.54
N TYR A 63 -1.42 -18.73 0.47
CA TYR A 63 -2.61 -17.91 0.66
C TYR A 63 -2.49 -17.13 1.95
N SER A 64 -3.09 -15.93 1.95
CA SER A 64 -3.18 -15.12 3.16
C SER A 64 -3.93 -15.88 4.26
N LYS A 65 -3.41 -15.82 5.49
CA LYS A 65 -4.14 -16.27 6.69
C LYS A 65 -5.32 -15.34 7.05
N TYR A 66 -5.34 -14.13 6.49
CA TYR A 66 -6.36 -13.11 6.70
C TYR A 66 -7.37 -13.06 5.55
N GLY A 67 -8.57 -12.59 5.86
CA GLY A 67 -9.59 -12.29 4.84
C GLY A 67 -9.16 -11.20 3.87
N LEU A 68 -9.86 -11.12 2.73
CA LEU A 68 -9.48 -10.27 1.60
C LEU A 68 -9.74 -8.78 1.81
N GLY A 69 -10.51 -8.40 2.84
CA GLY A 69 -11.07 -7.05 3.00
C GLY A 69 -10.04 -5.93 2.91
N MET A 70 -9.00 -5.97 3.76
CA MET A 70 -7.96 -4.94 3.77
C MET A 70 -7.15 -4.91 2.45
N SER A 71 -6.86 -6.06 1.87
CA SER A 71 -6.15 -6.12 0.58
C SER A 71 -6.98 -5.55 -0.58
N VAL A 72 -8.29 -5.80 -0.59
CA VAL A 72 -9.19 -5.22 -1.60
C VAL A 72 -9.29 -3.70 -1.41
N LEU A 73 -9.40 -3.22 -0.18
CA LEU A 73 -9.39 -1.79 0.13
C LEU A 73 -8.07 -1.10 -0.25
N ALA A 74 -6.96 -1.84 -0.27
CA ALA A 74 -5.65 -1.34 -0.68
C ALA A 74 -5.48 -1.22 -2.20
N ILE A 75 -6.33 -1.86 -3.03
CA ILE A 75 -6.21 -1.85 -4.50
C ILE A 75 -6.15 -0.41 -5.07
N PRO A 76 -7.04 0.53 -4.71
CA PRO A 76 -6.98 1.89 -5.24
C PRO A 76 -5.65 2.60 -4.92
N PHE A 77 -5.10 2.35 -3.73
CA PHE A 77 -3.83 2.93 -3.30
C PHE A 77 -2.65 2.30 -4.04
N TYR A 78 -2.69 0.98 -4.27
CA TYR A 78 -1.68 0.30 -5.07
C TYR A 78 -1.66 0.82 -6.52
N LEU A 79 -2.82 0.97 -7.15
CA LEU A 79 -2.94 1.55 -8.49
C LEU A 79 -2.47 3.02 -8.53
N PHE A 80 -2.81 3.79 -7.50
CA PHE A 80 -2.33 5.16 -7.36
C PHE A 80 -0.80 5.22 -7.23
N GLY A 81 -0.20 4.30 -6.49
CA GLY A 81 1.26 4.14 -6.42
C GLY A 81 1.90 3.86 -7.77
N LYS A 82 1.30 3.00 -8.60
CA LYS A 82 1.77 2.77 -9.99
C LYS A 82 1.68 4.04 -10.83
N LEU A 83 0.58 4.79 -10.71
CA LEU A 83 0.41 6.06 -11.39
C LEU A 83 1.46 7.09 -10.95
N LEU A 84 1.76 7.18 -9.65
CA LEU A 84 2.81 8.05 -9.13
C LEU A 84 4.19 7.68 -9.66
N SER A 85 4.53 6.39 -9.69
CA SER A 85 5.79 5.92 -10.28
C SER A 85 5.89 6.33 -11.74
N PHE A 86 4.82 6.15 -12.52
CA PHE A 86 4.77 6.56 -13.92
C PHE A 86 4.95 8.07 -14.11
N LEU A 87 4.30 8.90 -13.28
CA LEU A 87 4.35 10.36 -13.40
C LEU A 87 5.67 10.96 -12.91
N LEU A 88 6.27 10.39 -11.86
CA LEU A 88 7.44 10.95 -11.17
C LEU A 88 8.76 10.25 -11.52
N GLY A 89 8.71 9.13 -12.26
CA GLY A 89 9.90 8.35 -12.62
C GLY A 89 10.55 7.63 -11.43
N ILE A 90 9.78 7.35 -10.38
CA ILE A 90 10.25 6.69 -9.16
C ILE A 90 10.06 5.17 -9.29
N GLU A 91 10.84 4.38 -8.57
CA GLU A 91 10.67 2.92 -8.51
C GLU A 91 9.23 2.53 -8.09
N VAL A 92 8.63 1.61 -8.84
CA VAL A 92 7.24 1.14 -8.62
C VAL A 92 7.09 0.50 -7.24
N SER A 93 8.08 -0.26 -6.79
CA SER A 93 8.06 -0.93 -5.48
C SER A 93 7.93 0.09 -4.34
N LEU A 94 8.70 1.19 -4.42
CA LEU A 94 8.70 2.27 -3.44
C LEU A 94 7.38 3.05 -3.47
N SER A 95 6.92 3.45 -4.64
CA SER A 95 5.70 4.25 -4.75
C SER A 95 4.44 3.49 -4.34
N THR A 96 4.36 2.19 -4.66
CA THR A 96 3.23 1.34 -4.28
C THR A 96 3.25 1.03 -2.79
N GLN A 97 4.40 0.72 -2.20
CA GLN A 97 4.51 0.55 -0.74
C GLN A 97 4.18 1.84 0.01
N PHE A 98 4.66 2.98 -0.48
CA PHE A 98 4.33 4.29 0.09
C PHE A 98 2.82 4.53 0.06
N ALA A 99 2.19 4.42 -1.11
CA ALA A 99 0.76 4.69 -1.26
C ALA A 99 -0.10 3.72 -0.42
N VAL A 100 0.24 2.43 -0.38
CA VAL A 100 -0.45 1.44 0.44
C VAL A 100 -0.16 1.60 1.94
N SER A 101 0.94 2.23 2.35
CA SER A 101 1.20 2.51 3.78
C SER A 101 0.31 3.62 4.37
N MET A 102 -0.48 4.31 3.53
CA MET A 102 -1.35 5.43 3.94
C MET A 102 -2.75 5.00 4.36
N ILE A 103 -3.08 3.70 4.28
CA ILE A 103 -4.35 3.11 4.75
C ILE A 103 -4.21 2.49 6.13
#